data_AF-A0A831XDV7-F1
#
_entry.id   AF-A0A831XDV7-F1
#
_cell.length_a   1.000
_cell.length_b   1.000
_cell.length_c   1.000
_cell.angle_alpha   90.00
_cell.angle_beta   90.00
_cell.angle_gamma   90.00
#
_symmetry.space_group_name_H-M   'P 1'
#
loop_
_entity.id
_entity.type
_entity.pdbx_description
1 polymer ?
#
loop_
_entity_poly.entity_id
_entity_poly.type
_entity_poly.pdbx_seq_one_letter_code
_entity_poly.pdbx_strand_id
1 'polypeptide(L)'
;MSRFMTKLLALCWVLVSVAGCGPFRAAEQPPAGPASSAGKNLCLLESEGCPPRKMSIIELIRGLREEVAKGEAVYTPAELRRLETRLWEYELMYDRLMHGNND
;
A
#
# COMPACT_ATOMS: atom_id res chain seq x y z
N MET A 1 -7.30 24.49 -49.39
CA MET A 1 -7.24 24.88 -47.96
C MET A 1 -6.25 23.93 -47.28
N SER A 2 -4.94 24.22 -47.26
CA SER A 2 -4.23 25.01 -46.24
C SER A 2 -4.44 24.36 -44.84
N ARG A 3 -3.45 23.82 -44.11
CA ARG A 3 -2.07 24.33 -43.86
C ARG A 3 -1.12 23.20 -43.41
N PHE A 4 -0.15 22.87 -44.26
CA PHE A 4 1.17 22.36 -43.89
C PHE A 4 2.08 23.59 -43.73
N MET A 5 2.45 23.96 -42.50
CA MET A 5 3.50 24.93 -42.13
C MET A 5 3.32 25.09 -40.61
N THR A 6 4.28 24.85 -39.71
CA THR A 6 5.46 25.70 -39.55
C THR A 6 6.43 24.96 -38.62
N LYS A 7 7.51 24.41 -39.18
CA LYS A 7 8.78 24.25 -38.48
C LYS A 7 9.43 25.65 -38.37
N LEU A 8 10.35 25.80 -37.43
CA LEU A 8 11.17 26.98 -37.10
C LEU A 8 10.57 27.94 -36.06
N LEU A 9 11.14 27.89 -34.86
CA LEU A 9 11.95 28.95 -34.25
C LEU A 9 12.54 28.34 -32.96
N ALA A 10 13.83 28.00 -32.97
CA ALA A 10 14.92 28.87 -32.53
C ALA A 10 14.87 29.08 -30.99
N LEU A 11 15.69 28.33 -30.26
CA LEU A 11 17.07 28.71 -29.87
C LEU A 11 17.09 29.69 -28.70
N CYS A 12 17.80 29.24 -27.65
CA CYS A 12 18.32 30.00 -26.53
C CYS A 12 17.27 30.61 -25.60
N TRP A 13 17.36 30.25 -24.32
CA TRP A 13 18.01 31.16 -23.38
C TRP A 13 18.45 30.40 -22.12
N VAL A 14 19.77 30.39 -21.94
CA VAL A 14 20.45 30.67 -20.67
C VAL A 14 20.44 29.58 -19.58
N LEU A 15 21.55 28.84 -19.60
CA LEU A 15 22.33 28.42 -18.43
C LEU A 15 22.37 29.48 -17.31
N VAL A 16 21.81 29.16 -16.15
CA VAL A 16 22.11 29.69 -14.80
C VAL A 16 21.57 28.63 -13.84
N SER A 17 22.19 28.18 -12.75
CA SER A 17 23.51 28.28 -12.15
C SER A 17 23.48 27.39 -10.91
N VAL A 18 24.66 27.09 -10.39
CA VAL A 18 24.94 26.79 -8.98
C VAL A 18 24.64 25.36 -8.52
N ALA A 19 25.74 24.62 -8.45
CA ALA A 19 25.98 23.57 -7.49
C ALA A 19 25.62 24.06 -6.07
N GLY A 20 24.51 23.56 -5.54
CA GLY A 20 24.18 23.63 -4.13
C GLY A 20 24.48 22.28 -3.49
N CYS A 21 25.71 22.07 -3.02
CA CYS A 21 25.96 21.15 -1.91
C CYS A 21 25.28 21.75 -0.67
N GLY A 22 23.97 21.54 -0.55
CA GLY A 22 23.26 21.77 0.70
C GLY A 22 23.67 20.67 1.69
N PRO A 23 23.78 20.97 2.99
CA PRO A 23 23.99 19.94 3.99
C PRO A 23 22.80 18.98 3.89
N PHE A 24 23.10 17.71 3.64
CA PHE A 24 22.16 16.61 3.79
C PHE A 24 21.70 16.65 5.25
N ARG A 25 20.58 17.34 5.51
CA ARG A 25 19.91 17.24 6.80
C ARG A 25 19.46 15.80 6.87
N ALA A 26 20.14 15.03 7.70
CA ALA A 26 19.55 13.86 8.32
C ALA A 26 18.21 14.33 8.88
N ALA A 27 17.13 14.02 8.17
CA ALA A 27 15.82 14.03 8.77
C ALA A 27 15.95 13.02 9.91
N GLU A 28 16.10 13.54 11.11
CA GLU A 28 15.84 12.81 12.33
C GLU A 28 14.41 12.30 12.19
N GLN A 29 14.29 11.07 11.69
CA GLN A 29 13.04 10.38 11.57
C GLN A 29 12.55 10.30 13.01
N PRO A 30 11.47 11.02 13.39
CA PRO A 30 10.98 10.97 14.75
C PRO A 30 10.78 9.48 15.09
N PRO A 31 11.19 9.05 16.30
CA PRO A 31 11.02 7.66 16.69
C PRO A 31 9.56 7.32 16.39
N ALA A 32 9.36 6.31 15.54
CA ALA A 32 8.04 5.79 15.25
C ALA A 32 7.38 5.55 16.61
N GLY A 33 6.50 6.48 17.00
CA GLY A 33 5.77 6.39 18.25
C GLY A 33 5.05 5.05 18.24
N PRO A 34 4.79 4.45 19.41
CA PRO A 34 4.04 3.20 19.48
C PRO A 34 2.80 3.39 18.62
N ALA A 35 2.75 2.69 17.49
CA ALA A 35 1.69 2.84 16.50
C ALA A 35 0.41 2.47 17.25
N SER A 36 -0.33 3.51 17.67
CA SER A 36 -1.54 3.35 18.46
C SER A 36 -2.40 2.31 17.75
N SER A 37 -2.80 1.26 18.48
CA SER A 37 -3.70 0.23 17.95
C SER A 37 -5.08 0.78 17.60
N ALA A 38 -5.35 2.06 17.90
CA ALA A 38 -6.56 2.75 17.56
C ALA A 38 -6.83 2.69 16.04
N GLY A 39 -7.90 2.01 15.66
CA GLY A 39 -8.36 1.89 14.27
C GLY A 39 -7.86 0.65 13.52
N LYS A 40 -6.94 -0.12 14.11
CA LYS A 40 -6.42 -1.38 13.54
C LYS A 40 -7.27 -2.56 13.97
N ASN A 41 -7.62 -3.42 13.02
CA ASN A 41 -8.13 -4.75 13.35
C ASN A 41 -6.96 -5.72 13.60
N LEU A 42 -6.49 -5.75 14.85
CA LEU A 42 -5.36 -6.61 15.26
C LEU A 42 -5.65 -8.10 15.06
N CYS A 43 -6.92 -8.51 15.09
CA CYS A 43 -7.28 -9.90 14.83
C CYS A 43 -6.97 -10.32 13.39
N LEU A 44 -7.23 -9.46 12.42
CA LEU A 44 -6.88 -9.73 11.03
C LEU A 44 -5.37 -9.63 10.79
N LEU A 45 -4.68 -8.77 11.53
CA LEU A 45 -3.25 -8.52 11.38
C LEU A 45 -2.34 -9.59 12.02
N GLU A 46 -2.54 -9.91 13.31
CA GLU A 46 -1.55 -10.69 14.10
C GLU A 46 -2.08 -12.05 14.57
N SER A 47 -3.38 -12.32 14.48
CA SER A 47 -4.05 -13.55 14.98
C SER A 47 -3.96 -13.81 16.49
N GLU A 48 -2.93 -13.33 17.18
CA GLU A 48 -2.71 -13.57 18.62
C GLU A 48 -3.77 -12.87 19.49
N GLY A 49 -4.22 -13.57 20.53
CA GLY A 49 -5.18 -13.03 21.51
C GLY A 49 -6.63 -12.91 21.01
N CYS A 50 -6.94 -13.35 19.79
CA CYS A 50 -8.30 -13.25 19.27
C CYS A 50 -9.13 -14.47 19.67
N PRO A 51 -10.38 -14.24 20.16
CA PRO A 51 -11.28 -15.33 20.49
C PRO A 51 -11.49 -16.22 19.25
N PRO A 52 -11.80 -17.52 19.45
CA PRO A 52 -11.99 -18.46 18.35
C PRO A 52 -12.96 -17.85 17.33
N ARG A 53 -12.45 -17.60 16.12
CA ARG A 53 -13.17 -16.84 15.10
C ARG A 53 -14.36 -17.67 14.64
N LYS A 54 -15.57 -17.14 14.85
CA LYS A 54 -16.80 -17.64 14.22
C LYS A 54 -17.02 -17.07 12.81
N MET A 55 -16.10 -16.24 12.32
CA MET A 55 -16.23 -15.64 10.99
C MET A 55 -16.01 -16.68 9.90
N SER A 56 -16.91 -16.68 8.92
CA SER A 56 -16.77 -17.44 7.68
C SER A 56 -15.59 -16.92 6.85
N ILE A 57 -15.11 -17.75 5.92
CA ILE A 57 -14.05 -17.38 4.98
C ILE A 57 -14.39 -16.11 4.17
N ILE A 58 -15.66 -15.94 3.79
CA ILE A 58 -16.13 -14.76 3.04
C ILE A 58 -16.05 -13.49 3.90
N GLU A 59 -16.45 -13.59 5.17
CA GLU A 59 -16.35 -12.47 6.11
C GLU A 59 -14.89 -12.09 6.39
N LEU A 60 -13.99 -13.07 6.45
CA LEU A 60 -12.56 -12.83 6.59
C LEU A 60 -11.98 -12.10 5.37
N ILE A 61 -12.28 -12.57 4.16
CA ILE A 61 -11.86 -11.90 2.91
C ILE A 61 -12.37 -10.47 2.87
N ARG A 62 -13.66 -10.25 3.18
CA ARG A 62 -14.25 -8.91 3.20
C ARG A 62 -13.54 -8.00 4.21
N GLY A 63 -13.35 -8.48 5.44
CA GLY A 63 -12.67 -7.70 6.48
C GLY A 63 -11.23 -7.36 6.10
N LEU A 64 -10.49 -8.31 5.50
CA LEU A 64 -9.12 -8.06 5.04
C LEU A 64 -9.08 -7.01 3.93
N ARG A 65 -10.00 -7.06 2.95
CA ARG A 65 -10.11 -6.03 1.90
C ARG A 65 -10.38 -4.64 2.49
N GLU A 66 -11.26 -4.55 3.48
CA GLU A 66 -11.57 -3.30 4.18
C GLU A 66 -10.34 -2.73 4.90
N GLU A 67 -9.57 -3.57 5.60
CA GLU A 67 -8.35 -3.13 6.30
C GLU A 67 -7.23 -2.72 5.33
N VAL A 68 -7.02 -3.49 4.25
CA VAL A 68 -6.06 -3.12 3.20
C VAL A 68 -6.46 -1.78 2.55
N ALA A 69 -7.75 -1.53 2.33
CA ALA A 69 -8.25 -0.28 1.77
C ALA A 69 -7.96 0.95 2.66
N LYS A 70 -7.75 0.78 3.97
CA LYS A 70 -7.31 1.88 4.85
C LYS A 70 -5.89 2.35 4.53
N GLY A 71 -5.06 1.47 3.95
CA GLY A 71 -3.73 1.80 3.45
C GLY A 71 -2.78 2.35 4.52
N GLU A 72 -1.80 3.14 4.06
CA GLU A 72 -0.72 3.67 4.91
C GLU A 72 -1.18 4.70 5.94
N ALA A 73 -2.45 5.15 5.86
CA ALA A 73 -3.04 6.05 6.84
C ALA A 73 -3.22 5.38 8.22
N VAL A 74 -3.37 4.05 8.25
CA VAL A 74 -3.62 3.27 9.47
C VAL A 74 -2.55 2.23 9.72
N TYR A 75 -1.99 1.66 8.66
CA TYR A 75 -1.05 0.55 8.72
C TYR A 75 0.32 0.95 8.21
N THR A 76 1.37 0.41 8.83
CA THR A 76 2.72 0.49 8.25
C THR A 76 2.81 -0.33 6.96
N PRO A 77 3.76 -0.05 6.06
CA PRO A 77 3.96 -0.85 4.86
C PRO A 77 4.20 -2.34 5.14
N ALA A 78 4.82 -2.67 6.29
CA ALA A 78 5.02 -4.05 6.71
C ALA A 78 3.71 -4.72 7.15
N GLU A 79 2.83 -3.99 7.84
CA GLU A 79 1.52 -4.48 8.24
C GLU A 79 0.59 -4.66 7.04
N LEU A 80 0.58 -3.74 6.08
CA LEU A 80 -0.18 -3.86 4.84
C LEU A 80 0.22 -5.10 4.06
N ARG A 81 1.52 -5.35 3.87
CA ARG A 81 2.01 -6.57 3.22
C ARG A 81 1.50 -7.84 3.91
N ARG A 82 1.46 -7.84 5.26
CA ARG A 82 0.90 -8.98 6.01
C ARG A 82 -0.60 -9.16 5.76
N LEU A 83 -1.36 -8.07 5.73
CA LEU A 83 -2.80 -8.10 5.43
C LEU A 83 -3.06 -8.58 3.99
N GLU A 84 -2.26 -8.12 3.03
CA GLU A 84 -2.34 -8.53 1.62
C GLU A 84 -1.98 -10.02 1.43
N THR A 85 -0.91 -10.50 2.07
CA THR A 85 -0.56 -11.93 2.05
C THR A 85 -1.70 -12.78 2.59
N ARG A 86 -2.27 -12.40 3.74
CA ARG A 86 -3.41 -13.13 4.33
C ARG A 86 -4.64 -13.07 3.43
N LEU A 87 -4.93 -11.92 2.83
CA LEU A 87 -6.04 -11.78 1.89
C LEU A 87 -5.89 -12.76 0.73
N TRP A 88 -4.71 -12.81 0.12
CA TRP A 88 -4.42 -13.73 -0.97
C TRP A 88 -4.56 -15.21 -0.54
N GLU A 89 -4.04 -15.58 0.63
CA GLU A 89 -4.17 -16.95 1.16
C GLU A 89 -5.64 -17.37 1.32
N TYR A 90 -6.48 -16.49 1.88
CA TYR A 90 -7.90 -16.78 2.06
C TYR A 90 -8.68 -16.79 0.75
N GLU A 91 -8.35 -15.92 -0.20
CA GLU A 91 -8.94 -15.93 -1.54
C GLU A 91 -8.58 -17.21 -2.31
N LEU A 92 -7.32 -17.66 -2.22
CA LEU A 92 -6.89 -18.93 -2.79
C LEU A 92 -7.61 -20.11 -2.13
N MET A 93 -7.70 -20.13 -0.80
CA MET A 93 -8.43 -21.18 -0.09
C MET A 93 -9.91 -21.19 -0.47
N TYR A 94 -10.53 -20.01 -0.62
CA TYR A 94 -11.91 -19.90 -1.07
C TYR A 94 -12.09 -20.44 -2.49
N ASP A 95 -11.19 -20.09 -3.41
CA ASP A 95 -11.23 -20.60 -4.79
C ASP A 95 -11.14 -22.13 -4.81
N ARG A 96 -10.21 -22.71 -4.04
CA ARG A 96 -10.08 -24.18 -3.93
C ARG A 96 -11.35 -24.84 -3.37
N LEU A 97 -11.96 -24.24 -2.35
CA LEU A 97 -13.19 -24.78 -1.74
C LEU A 97 -14.39 -24.71 -2.69
N MET A 98 -14.48 -23.66 -3.51
CA MET A 98 -15.65 -23.42 -4.37
C MET A 98 -15.51 -24.03 -5.77
N HIS A 99 -14.28 -24.12 -6.28
CA HIS A 99 -14.00 -24.50 -7.66
C HIS A 99 -13.15 -25.76 -7.79
N GLY A 100 -12.60 -26.29 -6.69
CA GLY A 100 -11.87 -27.57 -6.70
C GLY A 100 -10.56 -27.55 -7.48
N ASN A 101 -10.03 -26.38 -7.80
CA ASN A 101 -8.75 -26.26 -8.49
C ASN A 101 -7.63 -26.76 -7.57
N ASN A 102 -6.94 -27.82 -8.00
CA ASN A 102 -5.70 -28.28 -7.40
C ASN A 102 -4.60 -27.87 -8.37
N ASP A 103 -3.97 -26.72 -8.13
CA ASP A 103 -2.78 -26.29 -8.86
C ASP A 103 -1.63 -27.29 -8.66
#